data_AF-A0A2V5WN68-F1
#
_entry.id   AF-A0A2V5WN68-F1
#
_cell.length_a   1.000
_cell.length_b   1.000
_cell.length_c   1.000
_cell.angle_alpha   90.00
_cell.angle_beta   90.00
_cell.angle_gamma   90.00
#
_symmetry.space_group_name_H-M   'P 1'
#
loop_
_entity.id
_entity.type
_entity.pdbx_description
1 polymer ?
#
loop_
_entity_poly.entity_id
_entity_poly.type
_entity_poly.pdbx_seq_one_letter_code
_entity_poly.pdbx_strand_id
1 'polypeptide(L)'
;MEPGEALSSAAQIAVALAGFAGVVVVFRRESVHEWSPADKLRLRLLLTNSILPLVLCMIGLLLLTIRPAPAGIWRWCSGFAFVASLLVAITMTKIFRRLDLREIQRERATRFVFYLFGFLGTAAMVLQLYNTGFPGAFWPFFTGIVFQLVTAMFQFARMILLPPE
;
A
#
# COMPACT_ATOMS: atom_id res chain seq x y z
N MET A 1 -8.18 20.62 -7.25
CA MET A 1 -6.96 20.33 -6.45
C MET A 1 -5.84 20.08 -7.44
N GLU A 2 -4.71 20.75 -7.29
CA GLU A 2 -3.59 20.56 -8.20
C GLU A 2 -2.93 19.19 -7.94
N PRO A 3 -2.43 18.48 -8.98
CA PRO A 3 -1.80 17.18 -8.80
C PRO A 3 -0.64 17.20 -7.79
N GLY A 4 0.13 18.29 -7.74
CA GLY A 4 1.23 18.46 -6.79
C GLY A 4 0.77 18.53 -5.33
N GLU A 5 -0.31 19.27 -5.05
CA GLU A 5 -0.88 19.38 -3.70
C GLU A 5 -1.42 18.03 -3.21
N ALA A 6 -2.11 17.31 -4.08
CA ALA A 6 -2.66 15.99 -3.78
C ALA A 6 -1.55 14.96 -3.48
N LEU A 7 -0.47 14.94 -4.29
CA LEU A 7 0.67 14.06 -4.07
C LEU A 7 1.46 14.43 -2.81
N SER A 8 1.64 15.72 -2.52
CA SER A 8 2.29 16.18 -1.28
C SER A 8 1.48 15.76 -0.05
N SER A 9 0.16 15.95 -0.08
CA SER A 9 -0.73 15.52 0.99
C SER A 9 -0.67 14.01 1.21
N ALA A 10 -0.73 13.23 0.12
CA ALA A 10 -0.61 11.77 0.20
C ALA A 10 0.76 11.31 0.72
N ALA A 11 1.86 11.97 0.33
CA ALA A 11 3.19 11.68 0.84
C ALA A 11 3.29 11.95 2.35
N GLN A 12 2.70 13.04 2.84
CA GLN A 12 2.66 13.34 4.27
C GLN A 12 1.89 12.27 5.05
N ILE A 13 0.72 11.84 4.57
CA ILE A 13 -0.05 10.74 5.17
C ILE A 13 0.76 9.44 5.19
N ALA A 14 1.45 9.13 4.09
CA ALA A 14 2.30 7.95 3.97
C ALA A 14 3.44 7.94 5.00
N VAL A 15 4.15 9.06 5.14
CA VAL A 15 5.23 9.23 6.13
C VAL A 15 4.68 9.13 7.55
N ALA A 16 3.53 9.75 7.82
CA ALA A 16 2.89 9.69 9.14
C ALA A 16 2.53 8.25 9.52
N LEU A 17 1.89 7.49 8.62
CA LEU A 17 1.54 6.09 8.86
C LEU A 17 2.78 5.21 9.11
N ALA A 18 3.84 5.39 8.30
CA ALA A 18 5.10 4.68 8.49
C ALA A 18 5.78 5.05 9.82
N GLY A 19 5.77 6.33 10.19
CA GLY A 19 6.32 6.82 11.45
C GLY A 19 5.57 6.28 12.67
N PHE A 20 4.23 6.32 12.66
CA PHE A 20 3.41 5.77 13.73
C PHE A 20 3.58 4.25 13.88
N ALA A 21 3.77 3.52 12.77
CA ALA A 21 4.10 2.10 12.88
C ALA A 21 5.42 1.86 13.62
N GLY A 22 6.44 2.70 13.39
CA GLY A 22 7.68 2.67 14.18
C GLY A 22 7.43 2.88 15.67
N VAL A 23 6.56 3.83 16.03
CA VAL A 23 6.15 4.07 17.42
C VAL A 23 5.50 2.84 18.04
N VAL A 24 4.53 2.20 17.35
CA VAL A 24 3.86 0.99 17.84
C VAL A 24 4.84 -0.17 18.04
N VAL A 25 5.83 -0.31 17.14
CA VAL A 25 6.89 -1.32 17.25
C VAL A 25 7.72 -1.12 18.52
N VAL A 26 8.09 0.13 18.84
CA VAL A 26 8.90 0.45 20.03
C VAL A 26 8.13 0.23 21.33
N PHE A 27 6.82 0.48 21.35
CA PHE A 27 6.00 0.32 22.55
C PHE A 27 5.57 -1.13 22.83
N ARG A 28 5.74 -2.05 21.87
CA ARG A 28 5.56 -3.48 22.13
C ARG A 28 6.79 -4.02 22.87
N ARG A 29 6.55 -4.71 23.99
CA ARG A 29 7.60 -5.27 24.85
C ARG A 29 8.43 -6.37 24.18
N GLU A 30 7.84 -7.11 23.26
CA GLU A 30 8.51 -8.20 22.55
C GLU A 30 9.33 -7.67 21.38
N SER A 31 10.51 -8.26 21.20
CA SER A 31 11.33 -7.94 20.03
C SER A 31 10.62 -8.37 18.75
N VAL A 32 10.80 -7.63 17.65
CA VAL A 32 10.16 -7.95 16.36
C VAL A 32 10.47 -9.39 15.91
N HIS A 33 11.60 -9.96 16.35
CA HIS A 33 11.99 -11.34 16.06
C HIS A 33 11.12 -12.38 16.79
N GLU A 34 10.59 -12.05 17.95
CA GLU A 34 9.73 -12.92 18.77
C GLU A 34 8.26 -12.86 18.36
N TRP A 35 7.86 -11.85 17.58
CA TRP A 35 6.45 -11.70 17.17
C TRP A 35 5.95 -12.89 16.37
N SER A 36 4.66 -13.19 16.54
CA SER A 36 3.95 -14.17 15.74
C SER A 36 4.03 -13.80 14.24
N PRO A 37 4.02 -14.81 13.34
CA PRO A 37 4.12 -14.58 11.90
C PRO A 37 2.99 -13.69 11.36
N ALA A 38 1.81 -13.71 11.98
CA ALA A 38 0.69 -12.87 11.64
C ALA A 38 0.96 -11.38 11.91
N ASP A 39 1.56 -11.05 13.06
CA ASP A 39 1.89 -9.67 13.41
C ASP A 39 3.05 -9.13 12.58
N LYS A 40 4.06 -9.96 12.27
CA LYS A 40 5.10 -9.62 11.30
C LYS A 40 4.52 -9.32 9.93
N LEU A 41 3.54 -10.10 9.48
CA LEU A 41 2.86 -9.88 8.20
C LEU A 41 2.06 -8.57 8.21
N ARG A 42 1.31 -8.27 9.28
CA ARG A 42 0.54 -7.02 9.43
C ARG A 42 1.45 -5.81 9.37
N LEU A 43 2.55 -5.81 10.13
CA LEU A 43 3.55 -4.74 10.10
C LEU A 43 4.15 -4.58 8.70
N ARG A 44 4.52 -5.69 8.05
CA ARG A 44 5.08 -5.65 6.70
C ARG A 44 4.08 -5.11 5.68
N LEU A 45 2.81 -5.48 5.78
CA LEU A 45 1.74 -4.96 4.92
C LEU A 45 1.53 -3.46 5.14
N LEU A 46 1.51 -3.00 6.40
CA LEU A 46 1.42 -1.59 6.73
C LEU A 46 2.58 -0.80 6.11
N LEU A 47 3.81 -1.22 6.37
CA LEU A 47 5.01 -0.53 5.89
C LEU A 47 5.07 -0.55 4.36
N THR A 48 4.76 -1.68 3.72
CA THR A 48 4.76 -1.75 2.25
C THR A 48 3.69 -0.84 1.65
N ASN A 49 2.48 -0.82 2.20
CA ASN A 49 1.39 0.05 1.75
C ASN A 49 1.56 1.52 2.14
N SER A 50 2.59 1.88 2.90
CA SER A 50 2.94 3.28 3.21
C SER A 50 4.16 3.75 2.42
N ILE A 51 5.21 2.92 2.34
CA ILE A 51 6.45 3.25 1.61
C ILE A 51 6.21 3.26 0.10
N LEU A 52 5.43 2.31 -0.43
CA LEU A 52 5.15 2.25 -1.87
C LEU A 52 4.45 3.53 -2.37
N PRO A 53 3.32 4.00 -1.78
CA PRO A 53 2.71 5.23 -2.23
C PRO A 53 3.60 6.46 -2.00
N LEU A 54 4.44 6.46 -0.95
CA LEU A 54 5.41 7.54 -0.73
C LEU A 54 6.40 7.64 -1.90
N VAL A 55 7.00 6.53 -2.32
CA VAL A 55 7.92 6.49 -3.47
C VAL A 55 7.21 6.94 -4.75
N LEU A 56 5.97 6.49 -4.98
CA LEU A 56 5.17 6.91 -6.13
C LEU A 56 4.88 8.42 -6.12
N CYS A 57 4.57 8.99 -4.95
CA CYS A 57 4.36 10.43 -4.80
C CYS A 57 5.65 11.21 -5.06
N MET A 58 6.80 10.75 -4.53
CA MET A 58 8.09 11.40 -4.75
C MET A 58 8.50 11.39 -6.23
N ILE A 59 8.28 10.26 -6.92
CA ILE A 59 8.49 10.16 -8.37
C ILE A 59 7.55 11.13 -9.11
N GLY A 60 6.26 11.13 -8.78
CA GLY A 60 5.28 12.03 -9.39
C GLY A 60 5.64 13.52 -9.21
N LEU A 61 6.04 13.92 -7.99
CA LEU A 61 6.49 15.27 -7.69
C LEU A 61 7.77 15.64 -8.45
N LEU A 62 8.75 14.72 -8.54
CA LEU A 62 9.97 14.93 -9.31
C LEU A 62 9.68 15.14 -10.80
N LEU A 63 8.79 14.33 -11.39
CA LEU A 63 8.41 14.49 -12.80
C LEU A 63 7.69 15.81 -13.07
N LEU A 64 6.92 16.33 -12.11
CA LEU A 64 6.26 17.64 -12.23
C LEU A 64 7.24 18.82 -12.22
N THR A 65 8.49 18.62 -11.80
CA THR A 65 9.53 19.68 -11.87
C THR A 65 10.07 19.88 -13.30
N ILE A 66 9.90 18.91 -14.20
CA ILE A 66 10.36 18.98 -15.58
C ILE A 66 9.40 19.84 -16.40
N ARG A 67 9.90 20.93 -17.01
CA ARG A 67 9.13 21.80 -17.90
C ARG A 67 9.65 21.75 -19.34
N PRO A 68 8.77 21.59 -20.36
CA PRO A 68 7.34 21.31 -20.25
C PRO A 68 7.05 19.91 -19.70
N ALA A 69 5.94 19.77 -18.98
CA ALA A 69 5.53 18.51 -18.37
C ALA A 69 5.39 17.43 -19.48
N PRO A 70 6.13 16.30 -19.42
CA PRO A 70 6.10 15.30 -20.48
C PRO A 70 4.67 14.85 -20.81
N ALA A 71 4.32 14.83 -22.09
CA ALA A 71 3.04 14.29 -22.55
C ALA A 71 2.95 12.81 -22.12
N GLY A 72 2.06 12.51 -21.17
CA GLY A 72 1.89 11.15 -20.63
C GLY A 72 2.66 10.81 -19.35
N ILE A 73 3.14 11.79 -18.56
CA ILE A 73 3.70 11.55 -17.19
C ILE A 73 2.88 10.53 -16.40
N TRP A 74 1.55 10.71 -16.36
CA TRP A 74 0.66 9.84 -15.59
C TRP A 74 0.54 8.43 -16.14
N ARG A 75 0.79 8.23 -17.45
CA ARG A 75 0.85 6.89 -18.06
C ARG A 75 2.08 6.14 -17.56
N TRP A 76 3.23 6.81 -17.55
CA TRP A 76 4.48 6.27 -17.02
C TRP A 76 4.39 6.00 -15.51
N CYS A 77 3.84 6.95 -14.74
CA CYS A 77 3.60 6.76 -13.31
C CYS A 77 2.63 5.61 -13.02
N SER A 78 1.55 5.47 -13.81
CA SER A 78 0.60 4.35 -13.67
C SER A 78 1.22 3.01 -14.05
N GLY A 79 2.03 2.97 -15.10
CA GLY A 79 2.76 1.75 -15.50
C GLY A 79 3.76 1.31 -14.44
N PHE A 80 4.54 2.25 -13.89
CA PHE A 80 5.47 1.97 -12.80
C PHE A 80 4.73 1.52 -11.54
N ALA A 81 3.64 2.19 -11.17
CA ALA A 81 2.80 1.81 -10.04
C ALA A 81 2.19 0.41 -10.22
N PHE A 82 1.80 0.03 -11.44
CA PHE A 82 1.27 -1.29 -11.74
C PHE A 82 2.34 -2.37 -11.53
N VAL A 83 3.54 -2.18 -12.08
CA VAL A 83 4.66 -3.14 -11.92
C VAL A 83 5.06 -3.28 -10.45
N ALA A 84 5.18 -2.16 -9.73
CA ALA A 84 5.54 -2.18 -8.31
C ALA A 84 4.45 -2.87 -7.47
N SER A 85 3.18 -2.58 -7.74
CA SER A 85 2.04 -3.23 -7.07
C SER A 85 1.99 -4.73 -7.36
N LEU A 86 2.27 -5.15 -8.60
CA LEU A 86 2.35 -6.56 -9.00
C LEU A 86 3.46 -7.30 -8.25
N LEU A 87 4.67 -6.70 -8.17
CA LEU A 87 5.79 -7.28 -7.43
C LEU A 87 5.47 -7.45 -5.94
N VAL A 88 4.82 -6.45 -5.33
CA VAL A 88 4.34 -6.52 -3.95
C VAL A 88 3.30 -7.62 -3.80
N ALA A 89 2.30 -7.68 -4.68
CA ALA A 89 1.25 -8.70 -4.64
C ALA A 89 1.82 -10.13 -4.75
N ILE A 90 2.77 -10.37 -5.66
CA ILE A 90 3.46 -11.66 -5.81
C ILE A 90 4.24 -11.99 -4.54
N THR A 91 5.01 -11.04 -4.00
CA THR A 91 5.82 -11.23 -2.79
C THR A 91 4.94 -11.57 -1.59
N MET A 92 3.85 -10.82 -1.40
CA MET A 92 2.89 -11.06 -0.32
C MET A 92 2.19 -12.41 -0.48
N THR A 93 1.76 -12.76 -1.69
CA THR A 93 1.14 -14.07 -1.96
C THR A 93 2.10 -15.22 -1.67
N LYS A 94 3.39 -15.08 -2.03
CA LYS A 94 4.41 -16.09 -1.72
C LYS A 94 4.64 -16.25 -0.22
N ILE A 95 4.76 -15.14 0.52
CA ILE A 95 4.92 -15.16 1.98
C ILE A 95 3.70 -15.81 2.62
N PHE A 96 2.50 -15.41 2.19
CA PHE A 96 1.25 -15.93 2.71
C PHE A 96 1.08 -17.43 2.46
N ARG A 97 1.42 -17.91 1.25
CA ARG A 97 1.42 -19.34 0.92
C ARG A 97 2.45 -20.14 1.72
N ARG A 98 3.56 -19.54 2.14
CA ARG A 98 4.58 -20.20 2.97
C ARG A 98 4.21 -20.26 4.45
N LEU A 99 3.42 -19.30 4.93
CA LEU A 99 2.97 -19.24 6.32
C LEU A 99 1.80 -20.19 6.64
N ASP A 100 1.47 -21.11 5.72
CA ASP A 100 0.46 -22.17 5.81
C ASP A 100 -0.71 -21.89 6.78
N LEU A 101 -1.73 -21.27 6.20
CA LEU A 101 -3.03 -20.78 6.67
C LEU A 101 -3.88 -21.64 7.64
N ARG A 102 -3.36 -22.59 8.41
CA ARG A 102 -4.19 -23.37 9.33
C ARG A 102 -4.71 -22.57 10.53
N GLU A 103 -4.03 -21.50 10.94
CA GLU A 103 -4.47 -20.66 12.07
C GLU A 103 -5.24 -19.39 11.63
N ILE A 104 -4.79 -18.68 10.60
CA ILE A 104 -5.44 -17.44 10.13
C ILE A 104 -6.82 -17.71 9.47
N GLN A 105 -7.06 -18.93 8.97
CA GLN A 105 -8.38 -19.34 8.44
C GLN A 105 -9.43 -19.64 9.50
N ARG A 106 -9.08 -19.70 10.79
CA ARG A 106 -10.00 -20.12 11.84
C ARG A 106 -11.08 -19.07 12.13
N GLU A 107 -10.83 -17.80 11.79
CA GLU A 107 -11.83 -16.72 11.89
C GLU A 107 -12.38 -16.28 10.53
N ARG A 108 -13.69 -16.46 10.36
CA ARG A 108 -14.46 -16.05 9.16
C ARG A 108 -14.29 -14.55 8.84
N ALA A 109 -14.12 -13.70 9.86
CA ALA A 109 -13.94 -12.26 9.69
C ALA A 109 -12.59 -11.91 9.01
N THR A 110 -11.50 -12.55 9.43
CA THR A 110 -10.17 -12.31 8.84
C THR A 110 -10.10 -12.79 7.38
N ARG A 111 -10.81 -13.89 7.07
CA ARG A 111 -10.97 -14.38 5.70
C ARG A 111 -11.71 -13.37 4.81
N PHE A 112 -12.84 -12.83 5.27
CA PHE A 112 -13.63 -11.86 4.50
C PHE A 112 -12.82 -10.59 4.18
N VAL A 113 -12.15 -10.04 5.19
CA VAL A 113 -11.28 -8.86 5.04
C VAL A 113 -10.18 -9.13 4.02
N PHE A 114 -9.54 -10.29 4.06
CA PHE A 114 -8.49 -10.64 3.10
C PHE A 114 -8.99 -10.71 1.65
N TYR A 115 -10.11 -11.39 1.40
CA TYR A 115 -10.68 -11.47 0.05
C TYR A 115 -11.15 -10.10 -0.45
N LEU A 116 -11.71 -9.27 0.43
CA LEU A 116 -12.15 -7.92 0.09
C LEU A 116 -10.97 -7.04 -0.34
N PHE A 117 -9.91 -6.98 0.46
CA PHE A 117 -8.69 -6.21 0.10
C PHE A 117 -7.98 -6.80 -1.13
N GLY A 118 -7.98 -8.12 -1.30
CA GLY A 118 -7.45 -8.77 -2.50
C GLY A 118 -8.22 -8.41 -3.77
N PHE A 119 -9.56 -8.42 -3.69
CA PHE A 119 -10.44 -8.03 -4.79
C PHE A 119 -10.26 -6.54 -5.13
N LEU A 120 -10.33 -5.67 -4.12
CA LEU A 120 -10.13 -4.22 -4.31
C LEU A 120 -8.73 -3.89 -4.84
N GLY A 121 -7.70 -4.60 -4.36
CA GLY A 121 -6.33 -4.44 -4.85
C GLY A 121 -6.18 -4.85 -6.31
N THR A 122 -6.84 -5.94 -6.71
CA THR A 122 -6.89 -6.38 -8.12
C THR A 122 -7.63 -5.37 -8.98
N ALA A 123 -8.76 -4.84 -8.51
CA ALA A 123 -9.49 -3.78 -9.20
C ALA A 123 -8.63 -2.52 -9.37
N ALA A 124 -7.88 -2.11 -8.34
CA ALA A 124 -6.94 -0.99 -8.42
C ALA A 124 -5.82 -1.24 -9.43
N MET A 125 -5.29 -2.47 -9.52
CA MET A 125 -4.29 -2.83 -10.53
C MET A 125 -4.85 -2.78 -11.96
N VAL A 126 -6.06 -3.30 -12.18
CA VAL A 126 -6.74 -3.22 -13.48
C VAL A 126 -6.97 -1.76 -13.86
N LEU A 127 -7.35 -0.92 -12.91
CA LEU A 127 -7.53 0.51 -13.11
C LEU A 127 -6.23 1.22 -13.52
N GLN A 128 -5.09 0.87 -12.91
CA GLN A 128 -3.78 1.41 -13.30
C GLN A 128 -3.34 0.93 -14.69
N LEU A 129 -3.63 -0.33 -15.02
CA LEU A 129 -3.35 -0.88 -16.36
C LEU A 129 -4.18 -0.17 -17.43
N TYR A 130 -5.47 0.04 -17.16
CA TYR A 130 -6.37 0.79 -18.04
C TYR A 130 -5.88 2.24 -18.27
N ASN A 131 -5.44 2.91 -17.20
CA ASN A 131 -4.94 4.28 -17.29
C ASN A 131 -3.64 4.41 -18.11
N THR A 132 -2.86 3.33 -18.18
CA THR A 132 -1.65 3.26 -19.01
C THR A 132 -1.99 3.25 -20.50
N GLY A 133 -3.12 2.63 -20.87
CA GLY A 133 -3.56 2.45 -22.26
C GLY A 133 -4.40 3.59 -22.84
N PHE A 134 -5.34 4.15 -22.07
CA PHE A 134 -6.35 5.08 -22.59
C PHE A 134 -6.07 6.56 -22.26
N PRO A 135 -6.32 7.06 -21.03
CA PRO A 135 -6.52 8.50 -20.81
C PRO A 135 -5.26 9.22 -20.32
N GLY A 136 -4.31 8.50 -19.69
CA GLY A 136 -3.17 9.14 -19.02
C GLY A 136 -3.62 10.20 -18.00
N ALA A 137 -4.74 9.98 -17.33
CA ALA A 137 -5.30 10.93 -16.38
C ALA A 137 -4.61 10.80 -15.01
N PHE A 138 -4.66 11.88 -14.23
CA PHE A 138 -4.13 11.89 -12.86
C PHE A 138 -4.94 11.01 -11.91
N TRP A 139 -6.27 11.03 -12.02
CA TRP A 139 -7.16 10.42 -11.04
C TRP A 139 -6.95 8.90 -10.87
N PRO A 140 -6.73 8.06 -11.90
CA PRO A 140 -6.56 6.62 -11.69
C PRO A 140 -5.26 6.29 -10.98
N PHE A 141 -4.18 7.03 -11.28
CA PHE A 141 -2.92 6.93 -10.55
C PHE A 141 -3.13 7.28 -9.07
N PHE A 142 -3.79 8.41 -8.80
CA PHE A 142 -4.04 8.88 -7.45
C PHE A 142 -4.96 7.93 -6.65
N THR A 143 -5.98 7.33 -7.28
CA THR A 143 -6.84 6.35 -6.59
C THR A 143 -6.08 5.12 -6.11
N GLY A 144 -5.05 4.68 -6.84
CA GLY A 144 -4.18 3.59 -6.38
C GLY A 144 -3.37 3.97 -5.14
N ILE A 145 -2.86 5.20 -5.08
CA ILE A 145 -2.18 5.73 -3.89
C ILE A 145 -3.13 5.77 -2.70
N VAL A 146 -4.33 6.34 -2.88
CA VAL A 146 -5.35 6.41 -1.83
C VAL A 146 -5.73 5.01 -1.32
N PHE A 147 -5.91 4.05 -2.22
CA PHE A 147 -6.22 2.67 -1.84
C PHE A 147 -5.12 2.03 -0.97
N GLN A 148 -3.85 2.25 -1.32
CA GLN A 148 -2.72 1.78 -0.52
C GLN A 148 -2.72 2.43 0.87
N LEU A 149 -2.92 3.75 0.95
CA LEU A 149 -2.97 4.47 2.23
C LEU A 149 -4.14 4.01 3.13
N VAL A 150 -5.33 3.80 2.55
CA VAL A 150 -6.48 3.26 3.29
C VAL A 150 -6.18 1.85 3.80
N THR A 151 -5.52 1.02 2.98
CA THR A 151 -5.10 -0.32 3.39
C THR A 151 -4.08 -0.26 4.54
N ALA A 152 -3.10 0.64 4.47
CA ALA A 152 -2.12 0.85 5.53
C ALA A 152 -2.79 1.33 6.84
N MET A 153 -3.72 2.29 6.76
CA MET A 153 -4.49 2.78 7.90
C MET A 153 -5.32 1.67 8.55
N PHE A 154 -5.96 0.82 7.74
CA PHE A 154 -6.70 -0.32 8.25
C PHE A 154 -5.79 -1.33 8.97
N GLN A 155 -4.60 -1.63 8.41
CA GLN A 155 -3.63 -2.51 9.08
C GLN A 155 -3.11 -1.90 10.39
N PHE A 156 -2.87 -0.59 10.41
CA PHE A 156 -2.49 0.13 11.62
C PHE A 156 -3.56 0.04 12.71
N ALA A 157 -4.82 0.30 12.37
CA ALA A 157 -5.94 0.16 13.31
C ALA A 157 -6.05 -1.26 13.87
N ARG A 158 -5.91 -2.29 13.02
CA ARG A 158 -5.90 -3.69 13.47
C ARG A 158 -4.73 -4.00 14.40
N MET A 159 -3.54 -3.45 14.14
CA MET A 159 -2.36 -3.67 14.96
C MET A 159 -2.50 -3.09 16.38
N ILE A 160 -3.26 -2.00 16.52
CA ILE A 160 -3.53 -1.36 17.82
C ILE A 160 -4.71 -2.01 18.55
N LEU A 161 -5.79 -2.31 17.83
CA LEU A 161 -7.06 -2.73 18.43
C LEU A 161 -7.15 -4.23 18.70
N LEU A 162 -6.42 -5.06 17.96
CA LEU A 162 -6.44 -6.50 18.18
C LEU A 162 -5.35 -6.90 19.20
N PRO A 163 -5.67 -7.79 20.16
CA PRO A 163 -4.66 -8.32 21.06
C PRO A 163 -3.53 -9.00 20.27
N PRO A 164 -2.28 -8.96 20.75
CA PRO A 164 -1.22 -9.82 20.24
C PRO A 164 -1.68 -11.29 20.31
N GLU A 165 -1.54 -12.00 19.20
CA GLU A 165 -1.69 -13.48 19.13
C GLU A 165 -0.37 -14.17 19.42
#